data_AF-A0A0F9NKI3-F1
#
_entry.id   AF-A0A0F9NKI3-F1
#
_cell.length_a   1.000
_cell.length_b   1.000
_cell.length_c   1.000
_cell.angle_alpha   90.00
_cell.angle_beta   90.00
_cell.angle_gamma   90.00
#
_symmetry.space_group_name_H-M   'P 1'
#
loop_
_entity.id
_entity.type
_entity.pdbx_description
1 polymer ?
#
loop_
_entity_poly.entity_id
_entity_poly.type
_entity_poly.pdbx_seq_one_letter_code
_entity_poly.pdbx_strand_id
1 'polypeptide(L)'
;MAIMWEFTITPIDIPNRIVSVSATRTDDSPTDPDPTYTVSMQNADISTTAKKTEALNALWAKYEKQVAEQATLNIINAEIDTLQIAAKANFEGREP
;
A
#
# COMPACT_ATOMS: atom_id res chain seq x y z
N MET A 1 -14.75 1.08 11.31
CA MET A 1 -13.91 -0.12 11.17
C MET A 1 -12.59 0.15 11.84
N ALA A 2 -12.06 -0.80 12.60
CA ALA A 2 -10.69 -0.72 13.12
C ALA A 2 -9.75 -1.24 12.02
N ILE A 3 -8.67 -0.52 11.75
CA ILE A 3 -7.63 -0.97 10.82
C ILE A 3 -6.83 -2.07 11.53
N MET A 4 -6.61 -3.20 10.87
CA MET A 4 -5.90 -4.35 11.41
C MET A 4 -4.62 -4.59 10.61
N TRP A 5 -3.54 -4.89 11.32
CA TRP A 5 -2.22 -5.11 10.73
C TRP A 5 -1.61 -6.38 11.31
N GLU A 6 -1.01 -7.17 10.44
CA GLU A 6 -0.11 -8.26 10.80
C GLU A 6 1.33 -7.78 10.67
N PHE A 7 2.10 -7.89 11.75
CA PHE A 7 3.50 -7.46 11.79
C PHE A 7 4.41 -8.68 11.90
N THR A 8 5.38 -8.77 10.99
CA THR A 8 6.47 -9.74 11.06
C THR A 8 7.78 -9.02 11.36
N ILE A 9 8.47 -9.42 12.43
CA ILE A 9 9.77 -8.88 12.83
C ILE A 9 10.80 -10.02 12.77
N THR A 10 11.80 -9.88 11.90
CA THR A 10 12.87 -10.85 11.74
C THR A 10 14.18 -10.27 12.27
N PRO A 11 14.81 -10.87 13.30
CA PRO A 11 16.12 -10.44 13.77
C PRO A 11 17.18 -10.58 12.67
N ILE A 12 17.99 -9.54 12.47
CA ILE A 12 19.15 -9.56 11.56
C ILE A 12 20.43 -9.62 12.39
N ASP A 13 20.56 -8.71 13.36
CA ASP A 13 21.70 -8.63 14.28
C ASP A 13 21.16 -8.45 15.71
N ILE A 14 21.35 -9.48 16.53
CA ILE A 14 20.85 -9.50 17.91
C ILE A 14 21.66 -8.55 18.82
N PRO A 15 23.02 -8.58 18.85
CA PRO A 15 23.80 -7.62 19.62
C PRO A 15 23.43 -6.16 19.36
N ASN A 16 23.28 -5.78 18.09
CA ASN A 16 22.97 -4.40 17.68
C ASN A 16 21.47 -4.10 17.63
N ARG A 17 20.61 -5.09 17.90
CA ARG A 17 19.14 -4.96 17.86
C ARG A 17 18.63 -4.43 16.53
N ILE A 18 19.18 -4.96 15.43
CA ILE A 18 18.77 -4.62 14.06
C ILE A 18 17.83 -5.71 13.56
N VAL A 19 16.70 -5.31 13.00
CA VAL A 19 15.64 -6.22 12.53
C VAL A 19 15.17 -5.85 11.12
N SER A 20 14.57 -6.81 10.43
CA SER A 20 13.67 -6.57 9.30
C SER A 20 12.24 -6.51 9.84
N VAL A 21 11.46 -5.53 9.39
CA VAL A 21 10.04 -5.41 9.75
C VAL A 21 9.21 -5.42 8.48
N SER A 22 8.17 -6.23 8.46
CA SER A 22 7.11 -6.22 7.44
C SER A 22 5.78 -5.99 8.13
N ALA A 23 4.95 -5.12 7.57
CA ALA A 23 3.60 -4.84 8.03
C ALA A 23 2.63 -5.06 6.87
N THR A 24 1.64 -5.93 7.10
CA THR A 24 0.62 -6.29 6.13
C THR A 24 -0.73 -5.86 6.67
N ARG A 25 -1.46 -5.04 5.92
CA ARG A 25 -2.82 -4.63 6.29
C ARG A 25 -3.78 -5.81 6.10
N THR A 26 -4.59 -6.14 7.11
CA THR A 26 -5.44 -7.34 7.14
C THR A 26 -6.92 -7.06 7.40
N ASP A 27 -7.32 -5.79 7.55
CA ASP A 27 -8.74 -5.40 7.70
C ASP A 27 -9.54 -5.39 6.39
N ASP A 28 -8.92 -5.72 5.26
CA ASP A 28 -9.61 -5.76 3.98
C ASP A 28 -10.63 -6.92 3.98
N SER A 29 -11.90 -6.51 3.89
CA SER A 29 -13.06 -7.39 3.77
C SER A 29 -12.95 -8.19 2.47
N PRO A 30 -13.46 -9.44 2.39
CA PRO A 30 -13.53 -10.20 1.13
C PRO A 30 -14.35 -9.53 0.02
N THR A 31 -15.02 -8.41 0.33
CA THR A 31 -15.75 -7.57 -0.62
C THR A 31 -14.92 -6.43 -1.21
N ASP A 32 -13.69 -6.21 -0.72
CA ASP A 32 -12.80 -5.20 -1.25
C ASP A 32 -11.96 -5.82 -2.38
N PRO A 33 -12.12 -5.37 -3.64
CA PRO A 33 -11.30 -5.82 -4.75
C PRO A 33 -9.87 -5.22 -4.73
N ASP A 34 -9.56 -4.34 -3.75
CA ASP A 34 -8.29 -3.61 -3.65
C ASP A 34 -7.28 -4.26 -2.66
N PRO A 35 -5.98 -3.92 -2.82
CA PRO A 35 -4.87 -4.83 -2.51
C PRO A 35 -4.43 -4.80 -1.05
N THR A 36 -4.12 -5.99 -0.53
CA THR A 36 -3.34 -6.17 0.69
C THR A 36 -2.06 -5.32 0.64
N TYR A 37 -2.00 -4.27 1.46
CA TYR A 37 -0.82 -3.39 1.53
C TYR A 37 0.26 -4.05 2.38
N THR A 38 1.36 -4.45 1.75
CA THR A 38 2.55 -4.95 2.44
C THR A 38 3.69 -3.94 2.32
N VAL A 39 4.10 -3.36 3.45
CA VAL A 39 5.25 -2.46 3.53
C VAL A 39 6.35 -3.11 4.35
N SER A 40 7.59 -3.01 3.87
CA SER A 40 8.75 -3.59 4.55
C SER A 40 9.88 -2.61 4.74
N MET A 41 10.68 -2.85 5.77
CA MET A 41 11.88 -2.11 6.12
C MET A 41 12.99 -3.09 6.49
N GLN A 42 14.13 -2.95 5.81
CA GLN A 42 15.34 -3.69 6.14
C GLN A 42 16.20 -2.85 7.09
N ASN A 43 16.95 -3.54 7.96
CA ASN A 43 17.91 -2.93 8.88
C ASN A 43 17.31 -1.86 9.81
N ALA A 44 16.10 -2.08 10.31
CA ALA A 44 15.48 -1.22 11.31
C ALA A 44 16.23 -1.37 12.65
N ASP A 45 16.79 -0.27 13.13
CA ASP A 45 17.33 -0.18 14.49
C ASP A 45 16.16 -0.10 15.48
N ILE A 46 16.09 -1.06 16.41
CA ILE A 46 15.09 -1.07 17.49
C ILE A 46 15.73 -1.01 18.88
N SER A 47 16.97 -0.51 18.95
CA SER A 47 17.79 -0.49 20.16
C SER A 47 17.17 0.33 21.29
N THR A 48 16.44 1.40 20.95
CA THR A 48 15.79 2.33 21.88
C THR A 48 14.32 2.55 21.51
N THR A 49 13.53 3.08 22.45
CA THR A 49 12.12 3.44 22.19
C THR A 49 11.99 4.46 21.07
N ALA A 50 12.85 5.48 21.03
CA ALA A 50 12.84 6.48 19.96
C ALA A 50 13.08 5.83 18.58
N LYS A 51 14.02 4.90 18.50
CA LYS A 51 14.34 4.16 17.27
C LYS A 51 13.21 3.23 16.82
N LYS A 52 12.51 2.58 17.75
CA LYS A 52 11.28 1.83 17.46
C LYS A 52 10.19 2.72 16.87
N THR A 53 9.95 3.89 17.46
CA THR A 53 8.96 4.86 16.95
C THR A 53 9.37 5.37 15.58
N GLU A 54 10.66 5.65 15.35
CA GLU A 54 11.19 6.05 14.05
C GLU A 54 10.93 4.98 12.98
N ALA A 55 11.20 3.71 13.28
CA ALA A 55 10.93 2.59 12.38
C ALA A 55 9.43 2.44 12.06
N LEU A 56 8.56 2.58 13.06
CA LEU A 56 7.10 2.53 12.86
C LEU A 56 6.60 3.71 12.00
N ASN A 57 7.06 4.92 12.28
CA ASN A 57 6.69 6.11 11.50
C ASN A 57 7.15 5.98 10.04
N ALA A 58 8.34 5.43 9.80
CA ALA A 58 8.83 5.24 8.45
C ALA A 58 8.11 4.10 7.71
N LEU A 59 7.64 3.05 8.39
CA LEU A 59 6.71 2.07 7.80
C LEU A 59 5.37 2.71 7.44
N TRP A 60 4.83 3.55 8.33
CA TRP A 60 3.58 4.28 8.09
C TRP A 60 3.68 5.22 6.88
N ALA A 61 4.76 5.99 6.77
CA ALA A 61 5.00 6.86 5.62
C ALA A 61 5.09 6.09 4.29
N LYS A 62 5.65 4.87 4.30
CA LYS A 62 5.65 4.01 3.10
C LYS A 62 4.22 3.59 2.71
N TYR A 63 3.40 3.25 3.70
CA TYR A 63 2.01 2.90 3.47
C TYR A 63 1.22 4.08 2.89
N GLU A 64 1.33 5.27 3.48
CA GLU A 64 0.64 6.47 2.99
C GLU A 64 1.00 6.77 1.52
N LYS A 65 2.28 6.62 1.16
CA LYS A 65 2.72 6.79 -0.22
C LYS A 65 2.10 5.75 -1.16
N GLN A 66 2.09 4.48 -0.78
CA GLN A 66 1.51 3.41 -1.60
C GLN A 66 0.01 3.59 -1.80
N VAL A 67 -0.72 4.01 -0.76
CA VAL A 67 -2.14 4.35 -0.86
C VAL A 67 -2.37 5.51 -1.82
N ALA A 68 -1.55 6.57 -1.75
CA ALA A 68 -1.67 7.71 -2.65
C ALA A 68 -1.39 7.34 -4.12
N GLU A 69 -0.39 6.50 -4.37
CA GLU A 69 -0.09 5.96 -5.70
C GLU A 69 -1.25 5.13 -6.24
N GLN A 70 -1.84 4.25 -5.43
CA GLN A 70 -3.00 3.45 -5.82
C GLN A 70 -4.23 4.31 -6.12
N ALA A 71 -4.50 5.32 -5.29
CA ALA A 71 -5.59 6.27 -5.53
C ALA A 71 -5.42 7.00 -6.88
N THR A 72 -4.17 7.36 -7.23
CA THR A 72 -3.85 7.99 -8.51
C THR A 72 -4.09 7.03 -9.69
N LEU A 73 -3.70 5.76 -9.57
CA LEU A 73 -3.95 4.74 -10.59
C LEU A 73 -5.46 4.52 -10.82
N ASN A 74 -6.25 4.48 -9.75
CA ASN A 74 -7.70 4.31 -9.86
C ASN A 74 -8.35 5.47 -10.62
N ILE A 75 -7.88 6.71 -10.43
CA ILE A 75 -8.33 7.88 -11.21
C ILE A 75 -7.99 7.72 -12.70
N ILE A 76 -6.74 7.35 -13.01
CA ILE A 76 -6.29 7.16 -14.39
C ILE A 76 -7.10 6.08 -15.10
N ASN A 77 -7.38 4.96 -14.43
CA ASN A 77 -8.18 3.87 -15.00
C ASN A 77 -9.61 4.33 -15.30
N ALA A 78 -10.24 5.10 -14.40
CA ALA A 78 -11.58 5.65 -14.63
C ALA A 78 -11.61 6.62 -15.82
N GLU A 79 -10.56 7.41 -16.02
CA GLU A 79 -10.42 8.28 -17.20
C GLU A 79 -10.28 7.47 -18.50
N ILE A 80 -9.46 6.41 -18.49
CA ILE A 80 -9.31 5.49 -19.63
C ILE A 80 -10.66 4.86 -19.99
N ASP A 81 -11.41 4.37 -19.01
CA ASP A 81 -12.73 3.77 -19.23
C ASP A 81 -13.71 4.78 -19.85
N THR A 82 -13.71 6.02 -19.36
CA THR A 82 -14.51 7.10 -19.91
C THR A 82 -14.16 7.38 -21.37
N LEU A 83 -12.86 7.43 -21.69
CA LEU A 83 -12.39 7.62 -23.07
C LEU A 83 -12.79 6.44 -23.98
N GLN A 84 -12.74 5.21 -23.48
CA GLN A 84 -13.17 4.02 -24.23
C GLN A 84 -14.68 4.04 -24.51
N ILE A 85 -15.50 4.43 -23.54
CA ILE A 85 -16.95 4.59 -23.73
C ILE A 85 -17.24 5.66 -24.78
N ALA A 86 -16.59 6.83 -24.68
CA ALA A 86 -16.76 7.91 -25.65
C ALA A 86 -16.32 7.49 -27.06
N ALA A 87 -15.22 6.74 -27.18
CA ALA A 87 -14.76 6.21 -28.45
C ALA A 87 -15.78 5.24 -29.06
N LYS A 88 -16.30 4.28 -28.28
CA LYS A 88 -17.34 3.32 -28.75
C LYS A 88 -18.58 4.04 -29.27
N ALA A 89 -19.13 4.97 -28.50
CA ALA A 89 -20.31 5.73 -28.90
C ALA A 89 -20.08 6.51 -30.21
N ASN A 90 -18.88 7.08 -30.39
CA ASN A 90 -18.51 7.78 -31.63
C ASN A 90 -18.39 6.85 -32.84
N PHE A 91 -17.96 5.60 -32.64
CA PHE A 91 -17.91 4.60 -33.72
C PHE A 91 -19.31 4.09 -34.08
N GLU A 92 -20.15 3.77 -33.10
CA GLU A 92 -21.53 3.33 -33.32
C GLU A 92 -22.37 4.40 -34.03
N GLY A 93 -22.22 5.68 -33.66
CA GLY A 93 -22.91 6.78 -34.34
C GLY A 93 -22.45 7.06 -35.79
N ARG A 94 -21.41 6.36 -36.27
CA ARG A 94 -20.89 6.45 -37.65
C ARG A 94 -21.22 5.22 -38.49
N GLU A 95 -21.80 4.18 -37.92
CA GLU A 95 -22.38 3.08 -38.71
C GLU A 95 -23.71 3.57 -39.33
N PRO A 96 -23.89 3.45 -40.66
CA PRO A 96 -25.08 3.92 -41.37
C PRO A 96 -26.35 3.10 -41.11
#